data_AF-A0A3N5AXK6-F1
#
_entry.id   AF-A0A3N5AXK6-F1
#
_cell.length_a   1.000
_cell.length_b   1.000
_cell.length_c   1.000
_cell.angle_alpha   90.00
_cell.angle_beta   90.00
_cell.angle_gamma   90.00
#
_symmetry.space_group_name_H-M   'P 1'
#
loop_
_entity.id
_entity.type
_entity.pdbx_description
1 polymer ?
#
loop_
_entity_poly.entity_id
_entity_poly.type
_entity_poly.pdbx_seq_one_letter_code
_entity_poly.pdbx_strand_id
1 'polypeptide(L)'
;MGARELTFPPRLSACYREIEKITLSATAVRVNEAALSSWDRRQTLLTFAPPTIDTEEFLRVSSAVFDLLGTGLPELREKFAALKANLPASPGAREGLVEALLRRDPRAFTFLEGQVQVPADFFAFAFSHVLRLFLGAFAKRVWEQVAVDCWGRGECPVCGNKPNFARIDPGGKRYLYCGLCGTEWRFVRGCCPFCGNTNPDGLGFYLFEEGAYRLETCARCRGYLKTFDQRKKKKDALSLFWEDIRTVPLDLTAMRLGFVNRAFSV
;
A
#
# COMPACT_ATOMS: atom_id res chain seq x y z
N MET A 1 16.63 -0.32 28.07
CA MET A 1 16.04 -1.53 27.42
C MET A 1 16.73 -1.69 26.08
N GLY A 2 17.62 -2.68 25.98
CA GLY A 2 18.53 -2.84 24.83
C GLY A 2 17.78 -3.00 23.52
N ALA A 3 18.28 -2.35 22.48
CA ALA A 3 17.81 -2.47 21.11
C ALA A 3 18.00 -3.93 20.66
N ARG A 4 16.96 -4.75 20.81
CA ARG A 4 16.85 -5.96 19.99
C ARG A 4 16.84 -5.48 18.55
N GLU A 5 17.78 -6.00 17.76
CA GLU A 5 17.90 -5.73 16.34
C GLU A 5 16.52 -5.73 15.67
N LEU A 6 16.16 -4.60 15.09
CA LEU A 6 14.90 -4.36 14.40
C LEU A 6 14.94 -5.10 13.05
N THR A 7 15.01 -6.43 13.05
CA THR A 7 15.19 -7.20 11.83
C THR A 7 13.89 -7.86 11.40
N PHE A 8 13.38 -7.39 10.25
CA PHE A 8 12.30 -8.07 9.54
C PHE A 8 12.78 -9.46 9.10
N PRO A 9 11.93 -10.51 9.14
CA PRO A 9 12.37 -11.88 8.85
C PRO A 9 13.15 -11.95 7.52
N PRO A 10 14.40 -12.46 7.51
CA PRO A 10 15.24 -12.45 6.32
C PRO A 10 14.59 -13.15 5.12
N ARG A 11 13.84 -14.23 5.38
CA ARG A 11 13.06 -14.97 4.39
C ARG A 11 12.01 -14.10 3.70
N LEU A 12 11.27 -13.29 4.46
CA LEU A 12 10.27 -12.38 3.89
C LEU A 12 10.94 -11.24 3.15
N SER A 13 12.05 -10.71 3.66
CA SER A 13 12.85 -9.73 2.92
C SER A 13 13.29 -10.27 1.55
N ALA A 14 13.76 -11.52 1.48
CA ALA A 14 14.14 -12.15 0.22
C ALA A 14 12.92 -12.33 -0.71
N CYS A 15 11.79 -12.80 -0.17
CA CYS A 15 10.53 -12.92 -0.92
C CYS A 15 10.09 -11.59 -1.55
N TYR A 16 10.07 -10.49 -0.78
CA TYR A 16 9.70 -9.17 -1.30
C TYR A 16 10.66 -8.66 -2.38
N ARG A 17 11.96 -8.96 -2.27
CA ARG A 17 12.93 -8.62 -3.33
C ARG A 17 12.65 -9.37 -4.63
N GLU A 18 12.24 -10.63 -4.57
CA GLU A 18 11.85 -11.38 -5.77
C GLU A 18 10.54 -10.82 -6.37
N ILE A 19 9.58 -10.42 -5.53
CA ILE A 19 8.35 -9.76 -6.01
C ILE A 19 8.68 -8.43 -6.72
N GLU A 20 9.62 -7.63 -6.21
CA GLU A 20 10.06 -6.37 -6.85
C GLU A 20 10.72 -6.59 -8.22
N LYS A 21 11.20 -7.80 -8.54
CA LYS A 21 11.76 -8.13 -9.86
C LYS A 21 10.69 -8.46 -10.90
N ILE A 22 9.43 -8.68 -10.50
CA ILE A 22 8.35 -8.94 -11.45
C ILE A 22 8.13 -7.69 -12.30
N THR A 23 8.34 -7.82 -13.60
CA THR A 23 8.07 -6.76 -14.57
C THR A 23 6.72 -7.01 -15.24
N LEU A 24 6.02 -5.91 -15.50
CA LEU A 24 4.79 -5.88 -16.27
C LEU A 24 5.09 -5.48 -17.71
N SER A 25 4.35 -6.03 -18.67
CA SER A 25 4.43 -5.57 -20.06
C SER A 25 4.01 -4.10 -20.20
N ALA A 26 4.39 -3.47 -21.31
CA ALA A 26 3.99 -2.08 -21.60
C ALA A 26 2.47 -1.92 -21.73
N THR A 27 1.75 -2.99 -22.08
CA THR A 27 0.29 -3.02 -22.29
C THR A 27 -0.49 -3.51 -21.07
N ALA A 28 0.19 -3.97 -20.02
CA ALA A 28 -0.41 -4.52 -18.80
C ALA A 28 -1.40 -3.58 -18.12
N VAL A 29 -1.11 -2.28 -18.19
CA VAL A 29 -1.90 -1.19 -17.60
C VAL A 29 -2.02 -0.08 -18.64
N ARG A 30 -3.24 0.12 -19.13
CA ARG A 30 -3.58 1.18 -20.09
C ARG A 30 -4.38 2.26 -19.38
N VAL A 31 -4.07 3.51 -19.69
CA VAL A 31 -4.66 4.69 -19.05
C VAL A 31 -5.28 5.57 -20.12
N ASN A 32 -6.46 6.11 -19.86
CA ASN A 32 -7.04 7.17 -20.70
C ASN A 32 -6.41 8.52 -20.32
N GLU A 33 -5.24 8.81 -20.89
CA GLU A 33 -4.47 10.02 -20.62
C GLU A 33 -5.24 11.31 -20.92
N ALA A 34 -6.05 11.30 -21.99
CA ALA A 34 -6.86 12.45 -22.38
C ALA A 34 -7.83 12.87 -21.27
N ALA A 35 -8.41 11.92 -20.55
CA ALA A 35 -9.31 12.20 -19.44
C ALA A 35 -8.61 12.92 -18.27
N LEU A 36 -7.32 12.62 -18.01
CA LEU A 36 -6.58 13.12 -16.84
C LEU A 36 -6.47 14.65 -16.81
N SER A 37 -6.44 15.30 -17.98
CA SER A 37 -6.41 16.76 -18.10
C SER A 37 -7.61 17.46 -17.44
N SER A 38 -8.74 16.75 -17.34
CA SER A 38 -9.98 17.25 -16.75
C SER A 38 -10.19 16.83 -15.28
N TRP A 39 -9.18 16.24 -14.64
CA TRP A 39 -9.29 15.80 -13.25
C TRP A 39 -9.42 16.99 -12.28
N ASP A 40 -10.62 17.14 -11.72
CA ASP A 40 -11.01 18.25 -10.83
C ASP A 40 -10.64 18.03 -9.35
N ARG A 41 -10.02 16.88 -9.03
CA ARG A 41 -9.59 16.47 -7.67
C ARG A 41 -10.73 16.26 -6.67
N ARG A 42 -11.99 16.15 -7.11
CA ARG A 42 -13.13 15.78 -6.24
C ARG A 42 -13.10 14.30 -5.84
N GLN A 43 -12.54 13.46 -6.69
CA GLN A 43 -12.37 12.02 -6.47
C GLN A 43 -10.93 11.59 -6.77
N THR A 44 -10.58 10.36 -6.42
CA THR A 44 -9.25 9.80 -6.69
C THR A 44 -9.08 9.53 -8.19
N LEU A 45 -7.84 9.42 -8.67
CA LEU A 45 -7.58 9.11 -10.08
C LEU A 45 -8.09 7.73 -10.48
N LEU A 46 -8.02 6.75 -9.57
CA LEU A 46 -8.54 5.41 -9.81
C LEU A 46 -10.06 5.43 -10.01
N THR A 47 -10.80 6.26 -9.27
CA THR A 47 -12.25 6.40 -9.48
C THR A 47 -12.57 7.23 -10.72
N PHE A 48 -11.81 8.30 -10.96
CA PHE A 48 -12.04 9.24 -12.06
C PHE A 48 -11.73 8.64 -13.45
N ALA A 49 -10.57 8.00 -13.58
CA ALA A 49 -10.04 7.44 -14.82
C ALA A 49 -9.39 6.08 -14.51
N PRO A 50 -10.19 5.05 -14.18
CA PRO A 50 -9.66 3.73 -13.85
C PRO A 50 -8.84 3.16 -15.02
N PRO A 51 -7.72 2.46 -14.74
CA PRO A 51 -6.95 1.82 -15.78
C PRO A 51 -7.69 0.61 -16.36
N THR A 52 -7.44 0.32 -17.63
CA THR A 52 -7.71 -1.00 -18.18
C THR A 52 -6.51 -1.89 -17.90
N ILE A 53 -6.73 -2.98 -17.17
CA ILE A 53 -5.69 -3.97 -16.85
C ILE A 53 -5.82 -5.15 -17.80
N ASP A 54 -4.69 -5.62 -18.33
CA ASP A 54 -4.62 -6.88 -19.07
C ASP A 54 -4.89 -8.06 -18.11
N THR A 55 -6.00 -8.74 -18.31
CA THR A 55 -6.48 -9.76 -17.38
C THR A 55 -5.67 -11.06 -17.44
N GLU A 56 -5.10 -11.42 -18.60
CA GLU A 56 -4.22 -12.57 -18.75
C GLU A 56 -2.91 -12.33 -18.00
N GLU A 57 -2.32 -11.15 -18.18
CA GLU A 57 -1.13 -10.77 -17.45
C GLU A 57 -1.39 -10.64 -15.95
N PHE A 58 -2.57 -10.12 -15.56
CA PHE A 58 -2.97 -10.06 -14.16
C PHE A 58 -3.00 -11.44 -13.49
N LEU A 59 -3.57 -12.47 -14.15
CA LEU A 59 -3.59 -13.82 -13.60
C LEU A 59 -2.20 -14.48 -13.57
N ARG A 60 -1.39 -14.27 -14.61
CA ARG A 60 0.00 -14.74 -14.66
C ARG A 60 0.82 -14.17 -13.49
N VAL A 61 0.71 -12.86 -13.27
CA VAL A 61 1.38 -12.16 -12.16
C VAL A 61 0.81 -12.61 -10.82
N SER A 62 -0.52 -12.79 -10.70
CA SER A 62 -1.15 -13.32 -9.48
C SER A 62 -0.56 -14.68 -9.10
N SER A 63 -0.45 -15.59 -10.06
CA SER A 63 0.15 -16.91 -9.87
C SER A 63 1.60 -16.82 -9.38
N ALA A 64 2.42 -15.99 -10.03
CA ALA A 64 3.83 -15.82 -9.66
C ALA A 64 4.00 -15.20 -8.26
N VAL A 65 3.18 -14.20 -7.92
CA VAL A 65 3.17 -13.59 -6.59
C VAL A 65 2.74 -14.61 -5.53
N PHE A 66 1.71 -15.42 -5.79
CA PHE A 66 1.26 -16.45 -4.85
C PHE A 66 2.31 -17.54 -4.61
N ASP A 67 3.04 -17.96 -5.65
CA ASP A 67 4.17 -18.90 -5.50
C ASP A 67 5.30 -18.32 -4.64
N LEU A 68 5.65 -17.05 -4.88
CA LEU A 68 6.68 -16.35 -4.11
C LEU A 68 6.26 -16.15 -2.65
N LEU A 69 5.01 -15.75 -2.40
CA LEU A 69 4.46 -15.60 -1.06
C LEU A 69 4.36 -16.95 -0.34
N GLY A 70 3.96 -18.02 -1.01
CA GLY A 70 3.97 -19.38 -0.44
C GLY A 70 5.37 -19.93 -0.17
N THR A 71 6.39 -19.37 -0.84
CA THR A 71 7.80 -19.60 -0.52
C THR A 71 8.26 -18.73 0.66
N GLY A 72 7.76 -17.50 0.80
CA GLY A 72 8.08 -16.60 1.92
C GLY A 72 7.40 -16.97 3.23
N LEU A 73 6.16 -17.50 3.17
CA LEU A 73 5.25 -17.82 4.26
C LEU A 73 4.75 -19.28 4.11
N PRO A 74 5.58 -20.31 4.44
CA PRO A 74 5.21 -21.71 4.31
C PRO A 74 3.88 -22.08 4.98
N GLU A 75 3.61 -21.48 6.12
CA GLU A 75 2.42 -21.71 6.93
C GLU A 75 1.13 -21.27 6.20
N LEU A 76 1.25 -20.42 5.18
CA LEU A 76 0.15 -19.97 4.33
C LEU A 76 0.20 -20.55 2.91
N ARG A 77 1.18 -21.41 2.61
CA ARG A 77 1.42 -21.94 1.25
C ARG A 77 0.18 -22.59 0.64
N GLU A 78 -0.49 -23.46 1.39
CA GLU A 78 -1.69 -24.16 0.89
C GLU A 78 -2.83 -23.19 0.56
N LYS A 79 -2.95 -22.07 1.30
CA LYS A 79 -3.95 -21.05 1.00
C LYS A 79 -3.62 -20.27 -0.28
N PHE A 80 -2.33 -20.00 -0.53
CA PHE A 80 -1.88 -19.40 -1.79
C PHE A 80 -2.08 -20.35 -2.97
N ALA A 81 -1.77 -21.64 -2.79
CA ALA A 81 -2.02 -22.67 -3.79
C ALA A 81 -3.52 -22.79 -4.11
N ALA A 82 -4.38 -22.73 -3.08
CA ALA A 82 -5.83 -22.71 -3.27
C ALA A 82 -6.31 -21.47 -4.05
N LEU A 83 -5.82 -20.27 -3.73
CA LEU A 83 -6.15 -19.08 -4.52
C LEU A 83 -5.69 -19.22 -5.98
N LYS A 84 -4.46 -19.68 -6.20
CA LYS A 84 -3.88 -19.86 -7.54
C LYS A 84 -4.67 -20.86 -8.38
N ALA A 85 -5.05 -22.00 -7.79
CA ALA A 85 -5.79 -23.06 -8.48
C ALA A 85 -7.22 -22.66 -8.87
N ASN A 86 -7.76 -21.60 -8.26
CA ASN A 86 -9.14 -21.15 -8.43
C ASN A 86 -9.22 -19.73 -9.03
N LEU A 87 -8.17 -19.26 -9.70
CA LEU A 87 -8.24 -18.05 -10.50
C LEU A 87 -9.21 -18.25 -11.70
N PRO A 88 -9.99 -17.23 -12.09
CA PRO A 88 -11.03 -17.39 -13.12
C PRO A 88 -10.50 -17.77 -14.50
N ALA A 89 -11.09 -18.78 -15.14
CA ALA A 89 -10.76 -19.20 -16.50
C ALA A 89 -11.50 -18.38 -17.57
N SER A 90 -12.75 -17.96 -17.32
CA SER A 90 -13.51 -17.22 -18.34
C SER A 90 -13.12 -15.73 -18.42
N PRO A 91 -13.00 -15.13 -19.62
CA PRO A 91 -12.64 -13.71 -19.76
C PRO A 91 -13.50 -12.75 -18.94
N GLY A 92 -14.83 -12.94 -18.95
CA GLY A 92 -15.75 -12.09 -18.18
C GLY A 92 -15.56 -12.20 -16.66
N ALA A 93 -15.25 -13.39 -16.13
CA ALA A 93 -14.97 -13.54 -14.70
C ALA A 93 -13.62 -12.89 -14.33
N ARG A 94 -12.63 -12.90 -15.23
CA ARG A 94 -11.34 -12.22 -15.01
C ARG A 94 -11.51 -10.71 -14.96
N GLU A 95 -12.28 -10.15 -15.90
CA GLU A 95 -12.64 -8.74 -15.91
C GLU A 95 -13.37 -8.34 -14.63
N GLY A 96 -14.37 -9.14 -14.23
CA GLY A 96 -15.11 -8.93 -12.99
C GLY A 96 -14.23 -8.97 -11.74
N LEU A 97 -13.29 -9.93 -11.64
CA LEU A 97 -12.32 -10.01 -10.54
C LEU A 97 -11.49 -8.73 -10.47
N VAL A 98 -10.89 -8.32 -11.59
CA VAL A 98 -10.01 -7.15 -11.66
C VAL A 98 -10.78 -5.88 -11.33
N GLU A 99 -11.96 -5.68 -11.90
CA GLU A 99 -12.80 -4.51 -11.62
C GLU A 99 -13.18 -4.43 -10.15
N ALA A 100 -13.65 -5.55 -9.57
CA ALA A 100 -14.02 -5.62 -8.18
C ALA A 100 -12.82 -5.33 -7.26
N LEU A 101 -11.64 -5.88 -7.55
CA LEU A 101 -10.41 -5.60 -6.81
C LEU A 101 -9.99 -4.13 -6.87
N LEU A 102 -10.06 -3.49 -8.04
CA LEU A 102 -9.77 -2.06 -8.19
C LEU A 102 -10.73 -1.18 -7.39
N ARG A 103 -12.01 -1.56 -7.34
CA ARG A 103 -13.05 -0.89 -6.55
C ARG A 103 -13.06 -1.27 -5.07
N ARG A 104 -12.20 -2.21 -4.64
CA ARG A 104 -12.20 -2.80 -3.29
C ARG A 104 -13.56 -3.40 -2.90
N ASP A 105 -14.23 -3.97 -3.88
CA ASP A 105 -15.54 -4.57 -3.75
C ASP A 105 -15.40 -6.01 -3.23
N PRO A 106 -16.05 -6.38 -2.11
CA PRO A 106 -16.04 -7.75 -1.60
C PRO A 106 -16.51 -8.80 -2.61
N ARG A 107 -17.27 -8.40 -3.64
CA ARG A 107 -17.64 -9.27 -4.76
C ARG A 107 -16.44 -9.84 -5.52
N ALA A 108 -15.24 -9.28 -5.37
CA ALA A 108 -14.02 -9.85 -5.94
C ALA A 108 -13.87 -11.35 -5.60
N PHE A 109 -14.29 -11.75 -4.40
CA PHE A 109 -14.22 -13.14 -3.96
C PHE A 109 -15.10 -14.08 -4.80
N THR A 110 -16.22 -13.60 -5.35
CA THR A 110 -17.19 -14.43 -6.08
C THR A 110 -16.71 -14.82 -7.48
N PHE A 111 -15.61 -14.23 -7.95
CA PHE A 111 -15.02 -14.54 -9.26
C PHE A 111 -13.96 -15.64 -9.19
N LEU A 112 -13.62 -16.14 -8.00
CA LEU A 112 -12.83 -17.36 -7.88
C LEU A 112 -13.66 -18.56 -8.31
N GLU A 113 -13.02 -19.52 -8.97
CA GLU A 113 -13.65 -20.80 -9.31
C GLU A 113 -13.78 -21.69 -8.07
N GLY A 114 -14.79 -22.57 -8.06
CA GLY A 114 -14.99 -23.50 -6.96
C GLY A 114 -15.30 -22.86 -5.60
N GLN A 115 -15.22 -23.65 -4.54
CA GLN A 115 -15.41 -23.20 -3.15
C GLN A 115 -14.05 -23.00 -2.48
N VAL A 116 -13.48 -21.81 -2.63
CA VAL A 116 -12.22 -21.46 -1.97
C VAL A 116 -12.50 -21.07 -0.51
N GLN A 117 -11.99 -21.85 0.43
CA GLN A 117 -12.12 -21.55 1.87
C GLN A 117 -10.89 -20.79 2.39
N VAL A 118 -10.84 -19.49 2.12
CA VAL A 118 -9.84 -18.60 2.74
C VAL A 118 -10.51 -17.43 3.47
N PRO A 119 -9.96 -16.97 4.61
CA PRO A 119 -10.45 -15.77 5.28
C PRO A 119 -10.39 -14.54 4.35
N ALA A 120 -11.37 -13.64 4.47
CA ALA A 120 -11.43 -12.41 3.67
C ALA A 120 -10.14 -11.56 3.80
N ASP A 121 -9.58 -11.46 5.00
CA ASP A 121 -8.32 -10.73 5.24
C ASP A 121 -7.14 -11.39 4.52
N PHE A 122 -7.13 -12.72 4.39
CA PHE A 122 -6.09 -13.43 3.63
C PHE A 122 -6.25 -13.18 2.12
N PHE A 123 -7.48 -13.21 1.61
CA PHE A 123 -7.76 -12.85 0.21
C PHE A 123 -7.30 -11.42 -0.09
N ALA A 124 -7.67 -10.45 0.76
CA ALA A 124 -7.26 -9.06 0.63
C ALA A 124 -5.74 -8.91 0.70
N PHE A 125 -5.07 -9.59 1.63
CA PHE A 125 -3.61 -9.61 1.74
C PHE A 125 -2.95 -10.17 0.48
N ALA A 126 -3.41 -11.30 -0.05
CA ALA A 126 -2.83 -11.92 -1.23
C ALA A 126 -2.96 -11.00 -2.45
N PHE A 127 -4.16 -10.49 -2.72
CA PHE A 127 -4.38 -9.61 -3.86
C PHE A 127 -3.82 -8.21 -3.69
N SER A 128 -3.59 -7.70 -2.47
CA SER A 128 -2.91 -6.41 -2.29
C SER A 128 -1.47 -6.45 -2.80
N HIS A 129 -0.79 -7.60 -2.73
CA HIS A 129 0.57 -7.77 -3.28
C HIS A 129 0.57 -7.75 -4.82
N VAL A 130 -0.47 -8.31 -5.44
CA VAL A 130 -0.67 -8.26 -6.89
C VAL A 130 -1.02 -6.83 -7.31
N LEU A 131 -2.05 -6.25 -6.70
CA LEU A 131 -2.52 -4.89 -6.99
C LEU A 131 -1.44 -3.86 -6.81
N ARG A 132 -0.49 -4.06 -5.88
CA ARG A 132 0.64 -3.15 -5.71
C ARG A 132 1.48 -2.98 -6.98
N LEU A 133 1.68 -4.06 -7.75
CA LEU A 133 2.43 -4.01 -9.02
C LEU A 133 1.65 -3.22 -10.09
N PHE A 134 0.36 -3.54 -10.27
CA PHE A 134 -0.47 -2.89 -11.29
C PHE A 134 -0.80 -1.44 -10.94
N LEU A 135 -1.16 -1.16 -9.69
CA LEU A 135 -1.45 0.19 -9.22
C LEU A 135 -0.18 1.05 -9.11
N GLY A 136 1.00 0.44 -8.87
CA GLY A 136 2.28 1.13 -8.99
C GLY A 136 2.58 1.55 -10.43
N ALA A 137 2.34 0.66 -11.40
CA ALA A 137 2.48 0.98 -12.81
C ALA A 137 1.45 2.01 -13.31
N PHE A 138 0.22 1.98 -12.76
CA PHE A 138 -0.79 3.02 -12.98
C PHE A 138 -0.35 4.35 -12.39
N ALA A 139 0.06 4.37 -11.12
CA ALA A 139 0.51 5.57 -10.42
C ALA A 139 1.65 6.26 -11.15
N LYS A 140 2.65 5.51 -11.63
CA LYS A 140 3.77 6.06 -12.40
C LYS A 140 3.30 6.79 -13.66
N ARG A 141 2.35 6.22 -14.41
CA ARG A 141 1.81 6.82 -15.64
C ARG A 141 1.02 8.11 -15.37
N VAL A 142 0.17 8.11 -14.35
CA VAL A 142 -0.69 9.27 -14.06
C VAL A 142 0.04 10.39 -13.33
N TRP A 143 1.03 10.05 -12.48
CA TRP A 143 1.73 11.01 -11.63
C TRP A 143 2.44 12.10 -12.43
N GLU A 144 3.03 11.73 -13.57
CA GLU A 144 3.72 12.67 -14.45
C GLU A 144 2.76 13.63 -15.17
N GLN A 145 1.46 13.32 -15.18
CA GLN A 145 0.44 14.04 -15.94
C GLN A 145 -0.42 14.97 -15.07
N VAL A 146 -0.44 14.79 -13.75
CA VAL A 146 -1.28 15.59 -12.85
C VAL A 146 -0.55 16.09 -11.61
N ALA A 147 -0.82 17.35 -11.25
CA ALA A 147 -0.34 17.94 -10.01
C ALA A 147 -1.17 17.44 -8.81
N VAL A 148 -0.62 16.48 -8.08
CA VAL A 148 -1.19 15.89 -6.86
C VAL A 148 -0.91 16.69 -5.57
N ASP A 149 0.02 17.64 -5.59
CA ASP A 149 0.42 18.39 -4.39
C ASP A 149 -0.74 19.24 -3.81
N CYS A 150 -1.74 19.55 -4.62
CA CYS A 150 -2.95 20.27 -4.24
C CYS A 150 -4.04 19.36 -3.63
N TRP A 151 -3.76 18.07 -3.41
CA TRP A 151 -4.77 17.11 -2.95
C TRP A 151 -5.37 17.44 -1.59
N GLY A 152 -4.52 17.78 -0.62
CA GLY A 152 -4.93 18.21 0.73
C GLY A 152 -5.62 17.15 1.60
N ARG A 153 -5.95 15.96 1.08
CA ARG A 153 -6.60 14.88 1.85
C ARG A 153 -5.60 13.85 2.37
N GLY A 154 -6.03 13.16 3.43
CA GLY A 154 -5.21 12.16 4.11
C GLY A 154 -5.15 10.81 3.40
N GLU A 155 -6.06 10.53 2.46
CA GLU A 155 -6.03 9.35 1.58
C GLU A 155 -5.17 9.60 0.34
N CYS A 156 -4.75 8.54 -0.34
CA CYS A 156 -3.94 8.63 -1.56
C CYS A 156 -4.74 9.26 -2.72
N PRO A 157 -4.20 10.26 -3.43
CA PRO A 157 -4.87 10.87 -4.59
C PRO A 157 -5.06 9.91 -5.77
N VAL A 158 -4.21 8.87 -5.85
CA VAL A 158 -4.26 7.88 -6.94
C VAL A 158 -5.28 6.80 -6.65
N CYS A 159 -5.07 5.98 -5.62
CA CYS A 159 -5.90 4.79 -5.37
C CYS A 159 -6.86 4.91 -4.18
N GLY A 160 -6.87 6.04 -3.46
CA GLY A 160 -7.70 6.25 -2.27
C GLY A 160 -7.26 5.49 -1.02
N ASN A 161 -6.10 4.82 -1.01
CA ASN A 161 -5.66 4.12 0.19
C ASN A 161 -5.21 5.08 1.29
N LYS A 162 -5.42 4.70 2.54
CA LYS A 162 -4.79 5.38 3.68
C LYS A 162 -3.26 5.17 3.62
N PRO A 163 -2.46 6.10 4.15
CA PRO A 163 -1.02 6.03 4.10
C PRO A 163 -0.48 4.95 5.03
N ASN A 164 0.53 4.20 4.55
CA ASN A 164 1.26 3.21 5.33
C ASN A 164 2.42 3.84 6.09
N PHE A 165 3.04 4.85 5.48
CA PHE A 165 4.24 5.49 5.97
C PHE A 165 4.22 6.98 5.63
N ALA A 166 5.18 7.72 6.17
CA ALA A 166 5.43 9.10 5.77
C ALA A 166 6.91 9.43 5.81
N ARG A 167 7.27 10.55 5.19
CA ARG A 167 8.56 11.18 5.39
C ARG A 167 8.44 12.68 5.61
N ILE A 168 9.44 13.22 6.27
CA ILE A 168 9.71 14.66 6.31
C ILE A 168 10.94 14.89 5.44
N ASP A 169 10.79 15.71 4.41
CA ASP A 169 11.89 16.04 3.49
C ASP A 169 12.92 16.97 4.16
N PRO A 170 14.08 17.21 3.53
CA PRO A 170 15.07 18.15 4.05
C PRO A 170 14.54 19.57 4.29
N GLY A 171 13.52 20.00 3.54
CA GLY A 171 12.83 21.28 3.70
C GLY A 171 11.78 21.32 4.81
N GLY A 172 11.58 20.23 5.55
CA GLY A 172 10.61 20.13 6.64
C GLY A 172 9.15 19.90 6.20
N LYS A 173 8.92 19.65 4.91
CA LYS A 173 7.63 19.31 4.32
C LYS A 173 7.32 17.84 4.58
N ARG A 174 6.07 17.54 4.94
CA ARG A 174 5.60 16.17 5.16
C ARG A 174 5.00 15.61 3.87
N TYR A 175 5.39 14.39 3.56
CA TYR A 175 4.85 13.57 2.48
C TYR A 175 4.31 12.26 3.07
N LEU A 176 3.06 11.94 2.76
CA LEU A 176 2.48 10.64 3.04
C LEU A 176 2.89 9.65 1.95
N TYR A 177 2.91 8.35 2.26
CA TYR A 177 3.27 7.28 1.34
C TYR A 177 2.21 6.18 1.32
N CYS A 178 1.75 5.81 0.13
CA CYS A 178 0.81 4.73 -0.10
C CYS A 178 1.57 3.42 -0.31
N GLY A 179 1.43 2.46 0.60
CA GLY A 179 2.06 1.14 0.46
C GLY A 179 1.48 0.29 -0.66
N LEU A 180 0.25 0.62 -1.13
CA LEU A 180 -0.42 -0.05 -2.23
C LEU A 180 0.10 0.42 -3.59
N CYS A 181 -0.11 1.69 -3.99
CA CYS A 181 0.29 2.17 -5.31
C CYS A 181 1.65 2.89 -5.35
N GLY A 182 2.34 3.02 -4.21
CA GLY A 182 3.65 3.67 -4.12
C GLY A 182 3.64 5.20 -4.21
N THR A 183 2.48 5.82 -4.36
CA THR A 183 2.34 7.28 -4.45
C THR A 183 2.76 7.96 -3.16
N GLU A 184 3.58 8.99 -3.28
CA GLU A 184 3.84 9.96 -2.22
C GLU A 184 2.98 11.21 -2.44
N TRP A 185 2.51 11.91 -1.41
CA TRP A 185 1.83 13.19 -1.63
C TRP A 185 1.96 14.11 -0.44
N ARG A 186 1.97 15.43 -0.71
CA ARG A 186 2.07 16.44 0.33
C ARG A 186 0.85 16.40 1.26
N PHE A 187 1.11 16.45 2.56
CA PHE A 187 0.07 16.59 3.57
C PHE A 187 0.53 17.50 4.72
N VAL A 188 -0.41 18.18 5.36
CA VAL A 188 -0.09 19.15 6.42
C VAL A 188 0.46 18.47 7.68
N ARG A 189 1.36 19.16 8.39
CA ARG A 189 1.87 18.72 9.70
C ARG A 189 0.86 19.06 10.80
N GLY A 190 0.95 18.37 11.93
CA GLY A 190 0.03 18.63 13.06
C GLY A 190 -1.42 18.24 12.77
N CYS A 191 -1.65 17.39 11.77
CA CYS A 191 -2.96 16.84 11.44
C CYS A 191 -2.86 15.32 11.32
N CYS A 192 -3.82 14.61 11.92
CA CYS A 192 -3.97 13.17 11.75
C CYS A 192 -4.49 12.85 10.34
N PRO A 193 -3.74 12.11 9.49
CA PRO A 193 -4.17 11.82 8.13
C PRO A 193 -5.39 10.87 8.07
N PHE A 194 -5.75 10.22 9.18
CA PHE A 194 -6.85 9.26 9.21
C PHE A 194 -8.20 9.86 9.61
N CYS A 195 -8.22 10.86 10.51
CA CYS A 195 -9.46 11.43 11.03
C CYS A 195 -9.51 12.96 11.02
N GLY A 196 -8.47 13.63 10.51
CA GLY A 196 -8.39 15.08 10.43
C GLY A 196 -8.21 15.79 11.78
N ASN A 197 -7.92 15.08 12.87
CA ASN A 197 -7.68 15.72 14.16
C ASN A 197 -6.47 16.65 14.09
N THR A 198 -6.67 17.92 14.48
CA THR A 198 -5.64 18.97 14.59
C THR A 198 -5.39 19.42 16.02
N ASN A 199 -6.13 18.89 17.01
CA ASN A 199 -5.91 19.23 18.42
C ASN A 199 -4.54 18.68 18.89
N PRO A 200 -3.58 19.56 19.27
CA PRO A 200 -2.25 19.14 19.74
C PRO A 200 -2.29 18.18 20.93
N ASP A 201 -3.21 18.37 21.88
CA ASP A 201 -3.32 17.53 23.08
C ASP A 201 -3.72 16.08 22.75
N GLY A 202 -4.34 15.87 21.59
CA GLY A 202 -4.73 14.57 21.08
C GLY A 202 -3.73 13.96 20.09
N LEU A 203 -2.61 14.63 19.79
CA LEU A 203 -1.59 14.18 18.85
C LEU A 203 -0.26 13.95 19.58
N GLY A 204 0.20 12.70 19.61
CA GLY A 204 1.46 12.32 20.25
C GLY A 204 2.50 11.82 19.26
N PHE A 205 3.74 11.71 19.68
CA PHE A 205 4.77 10.98 18.91
C PHE A 205 5.82 10.36 19.82
N TYR A 206 6.44 9.28 19.34
CA TYR A 206 7.62 8.65 19.93
C TYR A 206 8.79 8.73 18.95
N LEU A 207 10.00 8.97 19.46
CA LEU A 207 11.21 9.11 18.64
C LEU A 207 12.11 7.88 18.77
N PHE A 208 12.70 7.47 17.66
CA PHE A 208 13.63 6.34 17.56
C PHE A 208 14.82 6.72 16.68
N GLU A 209 15.96 6.04 16.86
CA GLU A 209 17.22 6.29 16.15
C GLU A 209 17.56 7.79 16.07
N GLU A 210 17.79 8.44 17.22
CA GLU A 210 18.13 9.88 17.29
C GLU A 210 17.09 10.80 16.61
N GLY A 211 15.85 10.32 16.50
CA GLY A 211 14.72 11.04 15.88
C GLY A 211 14.61 10.86 14.38
N ALA A 212 15.42 9.99 13.77
CA ALA A 212 15.29 9.63 12.35
C ALA A 212 13.96 8.94 12.05
N TYR A 213 13.43 8.16 13.00
CA TYR A 213 12.09 7.59 12.91
C TYR A 213 11.18 8.15 13.98
N ARG A 214 9.93 8.38 13.58
CA ARG A 214 8.87 8.87 14.46
C ARG A 214 7.68 7.93 14.36
N LEU A 215 7.11 7.57 15.50
CA LEU A 215 5.80 6.94 15.57
C LEU A 215 4.80 8.00 15.99
N GLU A 216 4.08 8.59 15.03
CA GLU A 216 3.03 9.58 15.28
C GLU A 216 1.73 8.87 15.68
N THR A 217 1.02 9.39 16.67
CA THR A 217 -0.17 8.75 17.26
C THR A 217 -1.30 9.76 17.42
N CYS A 218 -2.54 9.27 17.36
CA CYS A 218 -3.74 10.09 17.52
C CYS A 218 -4.65 9.46 18.58
N ALA A 219 -4.92 10.19 19.66
CA ALA A 219 -5.81 9.74 20.73
C ALA A 219 -7.26 9.59 20.24
N ARG A 220 -7.72 10.48 19.33
CA ARG A 220 -9.11 10.49 18.83
C ARG A 220 -9.48 9.23 18.05
N CYS A 221 -8.65 8.84 17.07
CA CYS A 221 -8.93 7.66 16.25
C CYS A 221 -8.10 6.44 16.64
N ARG A 222 -7.27 6.53 17.68
CA ARG A 222 -6.31 5.48 18.09
C ARG A 222 -5.39 5.02 16.96
N GLY A 223 -5.26 5.78 15.88
CA GLY A 223 -4.39 5.45 14.75
C GLY A 223 -2.95 5.87 14.99
N TYR A 224 -2.01 5.19 14.34
CA TYR A 224 -0.61 5.60 14.30
C TYR A 224 -0.07 5.67 12.86
N LEU A 225 1.01 6.44 12.66
CA LEU A 225 1.76 6.49 11.42
C LEU A 225 3.25 6.56 11.71
N LYS A 226 4.02 5.68 11.06
CA LYS A 226 5.48 5.73 11.10
C LYS A 226 5.99 6.76 10.08
N THR A 227 6.95 7.58 10.48
CA THR A 227 7.51 8.66 9.67
C THR A 227 9.04 8.65 9.73
N PHE A 228 9.70 8.73 8.57
CA PHE A 228 11.14 8.96 8.46
C PHE A 228 11.47 10.45 8.31
N ASP A 229 12.35 11.00 9.14
CA ASP A 229 12.76 12.40 9.08
C ASP A 229 14.14 12.55 8.41
N GLN A 230 14.14 12.94 7.14
CA GLN A 230 15.37 13.09 6.34
C GLN A 230 16.30 14.20 6.85
N ARG A 231 15.80 15.12 7.69
CA ARG A 231 16.61 16.16 8.32
C ARG A 231 17.48 15.60 9.45
N LYS A 232 17.12 14.44 9.99
CA LYS A 232 17.83 13.75 11.06
C LYS A 232 18.81 12.71 10.53
N LYS A 233 18.48 12.07 9.41
CA LYS A 233 19.34 11.06 8.77
C LYS A 233 19.16 11.11 7.26
N LYS A 234 20.24 11.44 6.55
CA LYS A 234 20.25 11.39 5.08
C LYS A 234 20.43 9.95 4.62
N LYS A 235 19.72 9.57 3.55
CA LYS A 235 19.88 8.30 2.83
C LYS A 235 19.90 8.61 1.34
N ASP A 236 20.89 8.09 0.63
CA ASP A 236 21.07 8.38 -0.80
C ASP A 236 20.04 7.65 -1.67
N ALA A 237 19.65 6.43 -1.28
CA ALA A 237 18.60 5.64 -1.93
C ALA A 237 17.47 5.32 -0.94
N LEU A 238 16.56 6.28 -0.74
CA LEU A 238 15.42 6.12 0.16
C LEU A 238 14.27 5.38 -0.54
N SER A 239 14.01 4.14 -0.14
CA SER A 239 12.77 3.43 -0.51
C SER A 239 11.83 3.38 0.67
N LEU A 240 10.75 4.16 0.64
CA LEU A 240 9.76 4.20 1.72
C LEU A 240 9.07 2.86 1.98
N PHE A 241 8.99 2.00 0.95
CA PHE A 241 8.56 0.62 1.11
C PHE A 241 9.48 -0.17 2.05
N TRP A 242 10.79 -0.11 1.79
CA TRP A 242 11.77 -0.82 2.62
C TRP A 242 11.92 -0.17 4.00
N GLU A 243 11.71 1.14 4.13
CA GLU A 243 11.64 1.80 5.43
C GLU A 243 10.44 1.33 6.25
N ASP A 244 9.27 1.18 5.62
CA ASP A 244 8.08 0.63 6.26
C ASP A 244 8.35 -0.80 6.76
N ILE A 245 8.90 -1.67 5.92
CA ILE A 245 9.27 -3.06 6.28
C ILE A 245 10.29 -3.10 7.43
N ARG A 246 11.36 -2.31 7.35
CA ARG A 246 12.42 -2.32 8.38
C ARG A 246 11.92 -1.84 9.75
N THR A 247 10.87 -1.04 9.75
CA THR A 247 10.29 -0.46 10.97
C THR A 247 9.07 -1.23 11.48
N VAL A 248 8.84 -2.47 11.02
CA VAL A 248 7.80 -3.38 11.56
C VAL A 248 7.80 -3.48 13.09
N PRO A 249 8.94 -3.49 13.81
CA PRO A 249 8.89 -3.51 15.27
C PRO A 249 8.29 -2.24 15.89
N LEU A 250 8.25 -1.11 15.17
CA LEU A 250 7.54 0.09 15.62
C LEU A 250 6.02 -0.10 15.54
N ASP A 251 5.51 -0.87 14.58
CA ASP A 251 4.10 -1.28 14.54
C ASP A 251 3.75 -2.10 15.79
N LEU A 252 4.59 -3.08 16.14
CA LEU A 252 4.40 -3.87 17.37
C LEU A 252 4.43 -3.02 18.64
N THR A 253 5.28 -1.98 18.66
CA THR A 253 5.34 -1.01 19.76
C THR A 253 4.03 -0.21 19.84
N ALA A 254 3.53 0.29 18.71
CA ALA A 254 2.27 1.02 18.65
C ALA A 254 1.08 0.17 19.11
N MET A 255 1.02 -1.09 18.68
CA MET A 255 -0.02 -2.05 19.06
C MET A 255 -0.01 -2.34 20.56
N ARG A 256 1.16 -2.50 21.18
CA ARG A 256 1.29 -2.66 22.65
C ARG A 256 0.83 -1.43 23.43
N LEU A 257 0.94 -0.24 22.84
CA LEU A 257 0.41 1.02 23.39
C LEU A 257 -1.10 1.19 23.10
N GLY A 258 -1.74 0.21 22.45
CA GLY A 258 -3.16 0.19 22.13
C GLY A 258 -3.54 1.07 20.94
N PHE A 259 -2.60 1.40 20.05
CA PHE A 259 -2.89 2.05 18.77
C PHE A 259 -3.07 0.99 17.67
N VAL A 260 -3.84 1.35 16.63
CA VAL A 260 -4.19 0.46 15.53
C VAL A 260 -3.64 0.98 14.20
N ASN A 261 -3.23 0.06 13.33
CA ASN A 261 -2.75 0.41 12.01
C ASN A 261 -3.93 0.75 11.10
N ARG A 262 -4.18 2.05 10.90
CA ARG A 262 -5.31 2.50 10.08
C ARG A 262 -5.11 2.27 8.59
N ALA A 263 -3.91 1.92 8.11
CA ALA A 263 -3.67 1.63 6.69
C ALA A 263 -4.31 0.30 6.24
N PHE A 264 -4.51 -0.64 7.16
CA PHE A 264 -5.07 -1.97 6.89
C PHE A 264 -6.42 -2.24 7.57
N SER A 265 -6.87 -1.33 8.45
CA SER A 265 -8.21 -1.40 9.03
C SER A 265 -9.25 -0.77 8.09
N VAL A 266 -10.20 -1.58 7.66
CA VAL A 266 -11.51 -1.15 7.12
C VAL A 266 -12.21 -0.22 8.12
#